data_AF-A0A068YTQ3-F1
#
_entry.id   AF-A0A068YTQ3-F1
#
_cell.length_a   1.000
_cell.length_b   1.000
_cell.length_c   1.000
_cell.angle_alpha   90.00
_cell.angle_beta   90.00
_cell.angle_gamma   90.00
#
_symmetry.space_group_name_H-M   'P 1'
#
loop_
_entity.id
_entity.type
_entity.pdbx_description
1 polymer ?
#
loop_
_entity_poly.entity_id
_entity_poly.type
_entity_poly.pdbx_seq_one_letter_code
_entity_poly.pdbx_strand_id
1 'polypeptide(L)'
;MSNDGVIMTPEGMGLELLESKLTGSITTQQSLCEYMDDWIMEVILGQSPRGKGGGAVAAASNEREDVRTELSQADSDLLSETINSTLLTWFCEFNGLSPCRVYRVIKKDEDLKAASETDKNVAGMGFRMTLDGVRAKYGEHWEDAAPTEVKPLKPASFAESNPAALQPDALDQLIEAEQAQWQAVMEPMVDPIRALLLDAAARGETAAQLLARLPELLAKMDADPLAESLARTAFAARLGAQAGIENA
;
A
#
# COMPACT_ATOMS: atom_id res chain seq x y z
N MET A 1 -38.12 6.63 40.81
CA MET A 1 -38.57 7.73 39.91
C MET A 1 -38.66 8.98 40.76
N SER A 2 -37.75 9.94 40.54
CA SER A 2 -37.86 11.27 41.16
C SER A 2 -38.95 12.04 40.44
N ASN A 3 -39.94 12.51 41.19
CA ASN A 3 -41.09 13.25 40.67
C ASN A 3 -40.80 14.76 40.86
N ASP A 4 -39.95 15.32 39.99
CA ASP A 4 -39.63 16.75 40.01
C ASP A 4 -40.64 17.52 39.14
N GLY A 5 -41.58 18.19 39.81
CA GLY A 5 -42.48 19.18 39.22
C GLY A 5 -43.96 18.77 39.26
N VAL A 6 -44.76 19.56 39.97
CA VAL A 6 -46.23 19.50 39.90
C VAL A 6 -46.72 20.83 39.32
N ILE A 7 -47.60 20.75 38.32
CA ILE A 7 -48.24 21.91 37.69
C ILE A 7 -49.71 21.90 38.12
N MET A 8 -50.15 22.96 38.81
CA MET A 8 -51.57 23.16 39.14
C MET A 8 -52.21 24.07 38.08
N THR A 9 -53.31 23.63 37.49
CA THR A 9 -54.11 24.43 36.54
C THR A 9 -55.55 24.61 37.03
N PRO A 10 -56.19 25.75 36.72
CA PRO A 10 -57.59 26.00 37.09
C PRO A 10 -58.55 25.02 36.41
N GLU A 11 -59.69 24.78 37.06
CA GLU A 11 -60.75 23.91 36.55
C GLU A 11 -61.29 24.45 35.21
N GLY A 12 -61.17 23.64 34.14
CA GLY A 12 -61.52 24.01 32.77
C GLY A 12 -60.34 24.28 31.83
N MET A 13 -59.09 24.27 32.32
CA MET A 13 -57.90 24.45 31.49
C MET A 13 -57.22 23.10 31.22
N GLY A 14 -57.19 22.68 29.96
CA GLY A 14 -56.53 21.44 29.51
C GLY A 14 -55.03 21.64 29.26
N LEU A 15 -54.21 20.71 29.74
CA LEU A 15 -52.79 20.63 29.39
C LEU A 15 -52.60 19.46 28.43
N GLU A 16 -52.14 19.75 27.21
CA GLU A 16 -51.76 18.74 26.22
C GLU A 16 -50.27 18.90 25.92
N LEU A 17 -49.52 17.81 26.07
CA LEU A 17 -48.13 17.74 25.64
C LEU A 17 -48.14 17.58 24.11
N LEU A 18 -47.69 18.60 23.40
CA LEU A 18 -47.46 18.51 21.96
C LEU A 18 -46.25 17.60 21.71
N GLU A 19 -46.50 16.31 21.54
CA GLU A 19 -45.49 15.36 21.12
C GLU A 19 -45.21 15.49 19.62
N SER A 20 -43.93 15.45 19.25
CA SER A 20 -43.53 15.35 17.85
C SER A 20 -44.08 14.05 17.27
N LYS A 21 -44.85 14.15 16.18
CA LYS A 21 -45.33 12.97 15.42
C LYS A 21 -44.20 12.17 14.75
N LEU A 22 -42.97 12.68 14.74
CA LEU A 22 -41.81 11.94 14.25
C LEU A 22 -41.33 10.96 15.34
N THR A 23 -41.53 9.67 15.10
CA THR A 23 -41.03 8.56 15.92
C THR A 23 -39.79 7.94 15.26
N GLY A 24 -38.76 7.60 16.06
CA GLY A 24 -37.48 7.02 15.60
C GLY A 24 -36.25 7.91 15.90
N SER A 25 -35.04 7.45 15.54
CA SER A 25 -33.86 8.33 15.57
C SER A 25 -33.94 9.31 14.40
N ILE A 26 -34.34 10.54 14.69
CA ILE A 26 -34.43 11.61 13.68
C ILE A 26 -33.00 12.08 13.38
N THR A 27 -32.46 11.69 12.23
CA THR A 27 -31.13 12.11 11.75
C THR A 27 -31.23 13.10 10.60
N THR A 28 -32.41 13.63 10.28
CA THR A 28 -32.62 14.47 9.08
C THR A 28 -31.79 15.76 9.09
N GLN A 29 -31.60 16.38 10.25
CA GLN A 29 -30.71 17.53 10.38
C GLN A 29 -29.24 17.12 10.24
N GLN A 30 -28.86 15.98 10.81
CA GLN A 30 -27.50 15.46 10.70
C GLN A 30 -27.16 15.16 9.24
N SER A 31 -28.03 14.45 8.51
CA SER A 31 -27.80 14.11 7.11
C SER A 31 -27.75 15.34 6.22
N LEU A 32 -28.53 16.38 6.52
CA LEU A 32 -28.45 17.66 5.83
C LEU A 32 -27.09 18.35 6.07
N CYS A 33 -26.62 18.39 7.32
CA CYS A 33 -25.32 18.95 7.64
C CYS A 33 -24.19 18.17 6.95
N GLU A 34 -24.24 16.85 6.99
CA GLU A 34 -23.23 15.99 6.35
C GLU A 34 -23.16 16.22 4.84
N TYR A 35 -24.32 16.35 4.19
CA TYR A 35 -24.42 16.69 2.77
C TYR A 35 -23.82 18.08 2.47
N MET A 36 -24.15 19.10 3.27
CA MET A 36 -23.62 20.45 3.07
C MET A 36 -22.10 20.49 3.25
N ASP A 37 -21.57 19.85 4.27
CA ASP A 37 -20.14 19.72 4.51
C ASP A 37 -19.42 19.03 3.34
N ASP A 38 -20.00 17.95 2.80
CA ASP A 38 -19.42 17.23 1.67
C ASP A 38 -19.33 18.10 0.41
N TRP A 39 -20.35 18.93 0.15
CA TRP A 39 -20.32 19.91 -0.95
C TRP A 39 -19.28 21.00 -0.73
N ILE A 40 -19.12 21.49 0.51
CA ILE A 40 -18.10 22.50 0.83
C ILE A 40 -16.70 21.92 0.55
N MET A 41 -16.45 20.68 0.94
CA MET A 41 -15.18 20.00 0.70
C MET A 41 -14.93 19.77 -0.79
N GLU A 42 -15.95 19.37 -1.56
CA GLU A 42 -15.82 19.14 -3.01
C GLU A 42 -15.58 20.44 -3.78
N VAL A 43 -16.32 21.52 -3.46
CA VAL A 43 -16.23 22.79 -4.20
C VAL A 43 -14.95 23.56 -3.88
N ILE A 44 -14.51 23.56 -2.61
CA ILE A 44 -13.35 24.36 -2.19
C ILE A 44 -12.06 23.59 -2.40
N LEU A 45 -12.01 22.32 -1.98
CA LEU A 45 -10.76 21.55 -1.93
C LEU A 45 -10.65 20.50 -3.05
N GLY A 46 -11.72 20.27 -3.81
CA GLY A 46 -11.78 19.16 -4.77
C GLY A 46 -11.78 17.78 -4.10
N GLN A 47 -12.00 17.72 -2.78
CA GLN A 47 -11.91 16.47 -2.03
C GLN A 47 -13.17 15.61 -2.24
N SER A 48 -12.99 14.29 -2.24
CA SER A 48 -14.10 13.34 -2.32
C SER A 48 -15.04 13.42 -1.09
N PRO A 49 -16.37 13.43 -1.29
CA PRO A 49 -17.38 13.35 -0.23
C PRO A 49 -17.20 12.16 0.71
N ARG A 50 -17.77 12.25 1.90
CA ARG A 50 -17.75 11.17 2.89
C ARG A 50 -18.76 10.08 2.50
N GLY A 51 -18.31 9.12 1.67
CA GLY A 51 -18.90 7.78 1.61
C GLY A 51 -19.51 7.35 0.28
N LYS A 52 -18.94 6.29 -0.30
CA LYS A 52 -19.49 4.92 -0.40
C LYS A 52 -18.41 4.08 -1.09
N GLY A 53 -17.81 3.12 -0.39
CA GLY A 53 -16.82 2.23 -0.98
C GLY A 53 -17.44 1.35 -2.06
N GLY A 54 -17.03 1.53 -3.32
CA GLY A 54 -17.46 0.73 -4.46
C GLY A 54 -16.55 0.97 -5.67
N GLY A 55 -16.47 0.02 -6.62
CA GLY A 55 -15.53 0.08 -7.75
C GLY A 55 -15.68 1.33 -8.64
N ALA A 56 -16.92 1.81 -8.84
CA ALA A 56 -17.17 3.07 -9.55
C ALA A 56 -16.64 4.31 -8.80
N VAL A 57 -16.51 4.21 -7.47
CA VAL A 57 -16.02 5.29 -6.62
C VAL A 57 -14.49 5.35 -6.62
N ALA A 58 -13.80 4.26 -6.93
CA ALA A 58 -12.33 4.27 -7.07
C ALA A 58 -11.88 5.05 -8.31
N ALA A 59 -12.52 4.85 -9.47
CA ALA A 59 -12.24 5.63 -10.67
C ALA A 59 -12.59 7.11 -10.48
N ALA A 60 -13.77 7.39 -9.90
CA ALA A 60 -14.16 8.76 -9.57
C ALA A 60 -13.23 9.41 -8.53
N SER A 61 -12.66 8.65 -7.59
CA SER A 61 -11.69 9.16 -6.63
C SER A 61 -10.38 9.59 -7.30
N ASN A 62 -9.91 8.83 -8.30
CA ASN A 62 -8.70 9.19 -9.05
C ASN A 62 -8.90 10.49 -9.82
N GLU A 63 -10.02 10.62 -10.55
CA GLU A 63 -10.37 11.85 -11.28
C GLU A 63 -10.48 13.06 -10.34
N ARG A 64 -11.00 12.86 -9.12
CA ARG A 64 -11.11 13.93 -8.11
C ARG A 64 -9.78 14.33 -7.50
N GLU A 65 -8.89 13.38 -7.22
CA GLU A 65 -7.52 13.71 -6.79
C GLU A 65 -6.74 14.44 -7.89
N ASP A 66 -7.03 14.15 -9.17
CA ASP A 66 -6.49 14.92 -10.30
C ASP A 66 -7.00 16.37 -10.26
N VAL A 67 -8.30 16.60 -10.09
CA VAL A 67 -8.87 17.95 -9.91
C VAL A 67 -8.25 18.69 -8.72
N ARG A 68 -8.03 18.01 -7.60
CA ARG A 68 -7.37 18.60 -6.43
C ARG A 68 -5.93 19.02 -6.75
N THR A 69 -5.20 18.21 -7.50
CA THR A 69 -3.84 18.52 -7.94
C THR A 69 -3.84 19.70 -8.90
N GLU A 70 -4.80 19.75 -9.82
CA GLU A 70 -5.00 20.88 -10.75
C GLU A 70 -5.29 22.19 -10.01
N LEU A 71 -6.20 22.17 -9.02
CA LEU A 71 -6.49 23.32 -8.15
C LEU A 71 -5.24 23.79 -7.41
N SER A 72 -4.49 22.84 -6.82
CA SER A 72 -3.25 23.16 -6.09
C SER A 72 -2.20 23.77 -7.02
N GLN A 73 -2.07 23.26 -8.24
CA GLN A 73 -1.17 23.80 -9.26
C GLN A 73 -1.60 25.21 -9.71
N ALA A 74 -2.90 25.43 -9.93
CA ALA A 74 -3.43 26.74 -10.30
C ALA A 74 -3.18 27.79 -9.22
N ASP A 75 -3.41 27.45 -7.94
CA ASP A 75 -3.11 28.33 -6.80
C ASP A 75 -1.61 28.64 -6.71
N SER A 76 -0.77 27.62 -6.91
CA SER A 76 0.68 27.78 -6.96
C SER A 76 1.13 28.71 -8.10
N ASP A 77 0.54 28.57 -9.29
CA ASP A 77 0.88 29.38 -10.44
C ASP A 77 0.46 30.84 -10.22
N LEU A 78 -0.73 31.08 -9.68
CA LEU A 78 -1.19 32.42 -9.30
C LEU A 78 -0.25 33.08 -8.28
N LEU A 79 0.13 32.35 -7.23
CA LEU A 79 1.07 32.86 -6.22
C LEU A 79 2.45 33.11 -6.80
N SER A 80 2.92 32.22 -7.67
CA SER A 80 4.23 32.36 -8.33
C SER A 80 4.24 33.56 -9.26
N GLU A 81 3.19 33.76 -10.07
CA GLU A 81 3.04 34.93 -10.94
C GLU A 81 2.97 36.24 -10.13
N THR A 82 2.19 36.26 -9.05
CA THR A 82 2.10 37.42 -8.16
C THR A 82 3.47 37.77 -7.58
N ILE A 83 4.23 36.80 -7.07
CA ILE A 83 5.55 37.03 -6.48
C ILE A 83 6.58 37.47 -7.53
N ASN A 84 6.57 36.86 -8.72
CA ASN A 84 7.47 37.21 -9.83
C ASN A 84 7.22 38.65 -10.33
N SER A 85 5.95 39.01 -10.52
CA SER A 85 5.54 40.32 -11.06
C SER A 85 5.65 41.48 -10.05
N THR A 86 5.74 41.18 -8.76
CA THR A 86 5.82 42.20 -7.69
C THR A 86 7.18 42.19 -6.99
N LEU A 87 7.33 41.37 -5.95
CA LEU A 87 8.44 41.40 -5.00
C LEU A 87 9.78 41.05 -5.65
N LEU A 88 9.82 40.01 -6.49
CA LEU A 88 11.08 39.50 -7.02
C LEU A 88 11.73 40.48 -8.00
N THR A 89 10.92 41.19 -8.78
CA THR A 89 11.43 42.22 -9.69
C THR A 89 12.18 43.30 -8.90
N TRP A 90 11.56 43.86 -7.86
CA TRP A 90 12.20 44.87 -7.01
C TRP A 90 13.41 44.32 -6.24
N PHE A 91 13.32 43.09 -5.75
CA PHE A 91 14.43 42.46 -5.03
C PHE A 91 15.65 42.27 -5.93
N CYS A 92 15.46 41.82 -7.17
CA CYS A 92 16.56 41.63 -8.12
C CYS A 92 17.18 42.98 -8.52
N GLU A 93 16.34 43.96 -8.87
CA GLU A 93 16.80 45.30 -9.27
C GLU A 93 17.57 45.99 -8.16
N PHE A 94 17.07 45.96 -6.93
CA PHE A 94 17.71 46.61 -5.78
C PHE A 94 19.08 46.00 -5.46
N ASN A 95 19.24 44.69 -5.60
CA ASN A 95 20.49 43.99 -5.32
C ASN A 95 21.42 43.88 -6.55
N GLY A 96 21.01 44.39 -7.73
CA GLY A 96 21.75 44.25 -8.98
C GLY A 96 21.87 42.79 -9.46
N LEU A 97 20.92 41.93 -9.09
CA LEU A 97 20.86 40.53 -9.52
C LEU A 97 20.15 40.41 -10.85
N SER A 98 20.51 39.39 -11.64
CA SER A 98 19.76 39.02 -12.84
C SER A 98 18.33 38.62 -12.48
N PRO A 99 17.31 38.99 -13.29
CA PRO A 99 15.92 38.59 -13.05
C PRO A 99 15.80 37.09 -12.80
N CYS A 100 15.29 36.71 -11.64
CA CYS A 100 15.03 35.32 -11.30
C CYS A 100 13.53 35.01 -11.41
N ARG A 101 13.20 33.79 -11.84
CA ARG A 101 11.83 33.30 -11.89
C ARG A 101 11.67 32.19 -10.87
N VAL A 102 10.75 32.38 -9.94
CA VAL A 102 10.36 31.37 -8.97
C VAL A 102 9.07 30.72 -9.43
N TYR A 103 9.07 29.39 -9.48
CA TYR A 103 7.88 28.59 -9.70
C TYR A 103 7.96 27.39 -8.76
N ARG A 104 6.80 26.83 -8.42
CA ARG A 104 6.72 25.61 -7.61
C ARG A 104 6.32 24.46 -8.52
N VAL A 105 6.89 23.30 -8.25
CA VAL A 105 6.60 22.08 -8.99
C VAL A 105 5.67 21.25 -8.10
N ILE A 106 4.38 21.29 -8.39
CA ILE A 106 3.42 20.36 -7.80
C ILE A 106 3.22 19.25 -8.83
N LYS A 107 3.68 18.06 -8.48
CA LYS A 107 3.52 16.86 -9.32
C LYS A 107 2.76 15.82 -8.51
N LYS A 108 1.93 15.05 -9.21
CA LYS A 108 1.39 13.81 -8.67
C LYS A 108 2.55 12.85 -8.44
N ASP A 109 2.50 12.10 -7.34
CA ASP A 109 3.48 11.04 -7.09
C ASP A 109 3.43 10.04 -8.27
N GLU A 110 4.59 9.78 -8.87
CA GLU A 110 4.68 8.83 -9.97
C GLU A 110 4.33 7.42 -9.48
N ASP A 111 3.49 6.72 -10.24
CA ASP A 111 3.22 5.31 -10.00
C ASP A 111 4.48 4.50 -10.36
N LEU A 112 5.29 4.23 -9.35
CA LEU A 112 6.53 3.46 -9.46
C LEU A 112 6.31 2.06 -10.06
N LYS A 113 5.12 1.48 -9.90
CA LYS A 113 4.77 0.18 -10.46
C LYS A 113 4.54 0.29 -11.97
N ALA A 114 3.74 1.26 -12.40
CA ALA A 114 3.52 1.53 -13.83
C ALA A 114 4.82 1.93 -14.55
N ALA A 115 5.69 2.71 -13.89
CA ALA A 115 7.01 3.07 -14.40
C ALA A 115 7.91 1.83 -14.57
N SER A 116 7.91 0.90 -13.61
CA SER A 116 8.65 -0.36 -13.68
C SER A 116 8.12 -1.29 -14.79
N GLU A 117 6.80 -1.39 -14.96
CA GLU A 117 6.18 -2.16 -16.04
C GLU A 117 6.54 -1.59 -17.42
N THR A 118 6.56 -0.26 -17.55
CA THR A 118 7.00 0.42 -18.78
C THR A 118 8.45 0.07 -19.10
N ASP A 119 9.34 0.10 -18.11
CA ASP A 119 10.75 -0.22 -18.30
C ASP A 119 10.95 -1.69 -18.68
N LYS A 120 10.16 -2.61 -18.10
CA LYS A 120 10.15 -4.01 -18.49
C LYS A 120 9.72 -4.20 -19.95
N ASN A 121 8.71 -3.47 -20.42
CA ASN A 121 8.24 -3.53 -21.80
C ASN A 121 9.30 -2.97 -22.78
N VAL A 122 9.93 -1.85 -22.42
CA VAL A 122 11.01 -1.23 -23.19
C VAL A 122 12.23 -2.16 -23.28
N ALA A 123 12.58 -2.82 -22.19
CA ALA A 123 13.61 -3.86 -22.16
C ALA A 123 13.25 -5.06 -23.04
N GLY A 124 11.97 -5.48 -23.03
CA GLY A 124 11.45 -6.55 -23.88
C GLY A 124 11.52 -6.23 -25.39
N MET A 125 11.43 -4.96 -25.76
CA MET A 125 11.63 -4.50 -27.15
C MET A 125 13.11 -4.45 -27.56
N GLY A 126 14.04 -4.75 -26.66
CA GLY A 126 15.48 -4.79 -26.92
C GLY A 126 16.23 -3.48 -26.64
N PHE A 127 15.55 -2.46 -26.11
CA PHE A 127 16.20 -1.22 -25.68
C PHE A 127 16.75 -1.40 -24.25
N ARG A 128 17.93 -0.85 -23.99
CA ARG A 128 18.53 -0.82 -22.64
C ARG A 128 18.70 0.61 -22.20
N MET A 129 18.32 0.92 -20.97
CA MET A 129 18.56 2.23 -20.37
C MET A 129 20.04 2.35 -19.97
N THR A 130 20.63 3.53 -20.18
CA THR A 130 22.01 3.81 -19.74
C THR A 130 22.06 4.01 -18.23
N LEU A 131 23.22 3.78 -17.61
CA LEU A 131 23.43 4.04 -16.18
C LEU A 131 23.03 5.46 -15.77
N ASP A 132 23.40 6.46 -16.57
CA ASP A 132 23.03 7.86 -16.29
C ASP A 132 21.51 8.07 -16.32
N GLY A 133 20.80 7.36 -17.21
CA GLY A 133 19.34 7.37 -17.28
C GLY A 133 18.69 6.69 -16.07
N VAL A 134 19.22 5.53 -15.65
CA VAL A 134 18.77 4.83 -14.43
C VAL A 134 18.99 5.71 -13.21
N ARG A 135 20.13 6.39 -13.11
CA ARG A 135 20.44 7.27 -11.98
C ARG A 135 19.55 8.50 -11.93
N ALA A 136 19.28 9.12 -13.08
CA ALA A 136 18.37 10.25 -13.17
C ALA A 136 16.93 9.88 -12.77
N LYS A 137 16.49 8.66 -13.08
CA LYS A 137 15.12 8.20 -12.84
C LYS A 137 14.91 7.57 -11.46
N TYR A 138 15.85 6.76 -10.99
CA TYR A 138 15.71 5.93 -9.79
C TYR A 138 16.77 6.22 -8.70
N GLY A 139 17.63 7.20 -8.89
CA GLY A 139 18.66 7.61 -7.93
C GLY A 139 20.00 6.88 -8.07
N GLU A 140 20.96 7.20 -7.21
CA GLU A 140 22.37 6.78 -7.39
C GLU A 140 22.68 5.33 -7.00
N HIS A 141 21.67 4.55 -6.58
CA HIS A 141 21.86 3.23 -5.95
C HIS A 141 21.90 2.05 -6.94
N TRP A 142 22.15 2.29 -8.23
CA TRP A 142 22.09 1.27 -9.28
C TRP A 142 23.43 1.08 -9.99
N GLU A 143 23.78 -0.18 -10.23
CA GLU A 143 24.96 -0.62 -10.99
C GLU A 143 24.57 -1.44 -12.21
N ASP A 144 25.48 -1.52 -13.20
CA ASP A 144 25.24 -2.30 -14.41
C ASP A 144 25.26 -3.79 -14.06
N ALA A 145 24.19 -4.49 -14.41
CA ALA A 145 24.23 -5.94 -14.42
C ALA A 145 25.23 -6.42 -15.48
N ALA A 146 26.12 -7.34 -15.12
CA ALA A 146 27.06 -7.95 -16.05
C ALA A 146 26.31 -8.48 -17.29
N PRO A 147 26.86 -8.33 -18.51
CA PRO A 147 26.18 -8.74 -19.72
C PRO A 147 25.86 -10.23 -19.67
N THR A 148 24.58 -10.55 -19.47
CA THR A 148 24.08 -11.91 -19.55
C THR A 148 24.20 -12.36 -21.00
N GLU A 149 24.98 -13.42 -21.26
CA GLU A 149 24.96 -14.11 -22.54
C GLU A 149 23.51 -14.46 -22.88
N VAL A 150 23.06 -14.01 -24.04
CA VAL A 150 21.72 -14.27 -24.55
C VAL A 150 21.66 -15.76 -24.87
N LYS A 151 21.24 -16.59 -23.90
CA LYS A 151 20.83 -17.96 -24.21
C LYS A 151 19.70 -17.86 -25.23
N PRO A 152 19.77 -18.54 -26.38
CA PRO A 152 18.71 -18.48 -27.37
C PRO A 152 17.41 -18.88 -26.69
N LEU A 153 16.41 -18.00 -26.75
CA LEU A 153 15.06 -18.34 -26.34
C LEU A 153 14.65 -19.58 -27.12
N LYS A 154 14.33 -20.67 -26.40
CA LYS A 154 13.49 -21.72 -26.95
C LYS A 154 12.22 -21.02 -27.48
N PRO A 155 11.70 -21.38 -28.67
CA PRO A 155 10.49 -20.77 -29.18
C PRO A 155 9.40 -20.90 -28.12
N ALA A 156 8.89 -19.75 -27.68
CA ALA A 156 7.73 -19.70 -26.81
C ALA A 156 6.57 -20.33 -27.58
N SER A 157 6.21 -21.56 -27.20
CA SER A 157 4.89 -22.08 -27.51
C SER A 157 3.92 -21.22 -26.73
N PHE A 158 3.28 -20.29 -27.43
CA PHE A 158 2.18 -19.49 -26.92
C PHE A 158 1.00 -20.46 -26.70
N ALA A 159 0.91 -21.02 -25.50
CA ALA A 159 -0.27 -21.74 -25.07
C ALA A 159 -1.28 -20.70 -24.56
N GLU A 160 -2.29 -20.40 -25.37
CA GLU A 160 -3.50 -19.76 -24.88
C GLU A 160 -4.06 -20.59 -23.72
N SER A 161 -4.37 -19.91 -22.62
CA SER A 161 -4.95 -20.50 -21.43
C SER A 161 -6.35 -21.01 -21.76
N ASN A 162 -6.49 -22.32 -21.93
CA ASN A 162 -7.79 -22.98 -21.84
C ASN A 162 -8.15 -23.05 -20.34
N PRO A 163 -9.23 -22.41 -19.85
CA PRO A 163 -9.60 -22.43 -18.42
C PRO A 163 -10.12 -23.80 -17.94
N ALA A 164 -10.01 -24.84 -18.76
CA ALA A 164 -10.56 -26.17 -18.54
C ALA A 164 -9.45 -27.23 -18.48
N ALA A 165 -8.47 -27.05 -17.59
CA ALA A 165 -7.64 -28.11 -17.01
C ALA A 165 -6.67 -27.48 -15.99
N LEU A 166 -7.15 -27.14 -14.79
CA LEU A 166 -6.28 -27.02 -13.62
C LEU A 166 -6.50 -28.29 -12.80
N GLN A 167 -5.95 -29.40 -13.30
CA GLN A 167 -5.67 -30.54 -12.46
C GLN A 167 -4.30 -30.27 -11.84
N PRO A 168 -4.15 -30.27 -10.50
CA PRO A 168 -2.87 -30.01 -9.88
C PRO A 168 -1.87 -31.06 -10.35
N ASP A 169 -0.78 -30.59 -10.97
CA ASP A 169 0.27 -31.47 -11.48
C ASP A 169 1.06 -32.10 -10.31
N ALA A 170 1.95 -33.04 -10.63
CA ALA A 170 2.72 -33.74 -9.61
C ALA A 170 3.65 -32.81 -8.80
N LEU A 171 4.04 -31.66 -9.38
CA LEU A 171 4.87 -30.67 -8.71
C LEU A 171 4.02 -29.80 -7.77
N ASP A 172 2.82 -29.42 -8.18
CA ASP A 172 1.84 -28.71 -7.36
C ASP A 172 1.47 -29.52 -6.13
N GLN A 173 1.25 -30.84 -6.29
CA GLN A 173 0.97 -31.74 -5.16
C GLN A 173 2.16 -31.86 -4.20
N LEU A 174 3.39 -31.85 -4.71
CA LEU A 174 4.60 -31.88 -3.88
C LEU A 174 4.78 -30.57 -3.11
N ILE A 175 4.50 -29.43 -3.76
CA ILE A 175 4.54 -28.10 -3.16
C ILE A 175 3.47 -27.97 -2.07
N GLU A 176 2.24 -28.42 -2.33
CA GLU A 176 1.14 -28.38 -1.35
C GLU A 176 1.45 -29.25 -0.12
N ALA A 177 2.06 -30.42 -0.32
CA ALA A 177 2.52 -31.26 0.79
C ALA A 177 3.57 -30.54 1.65
N GLU A 178 4.58 -29.91 1.05
CA GLU A 178 5.57 -29.13 1.82
C GLU A 178 4.96 -27.91 2.53
N GLN A 179 4.00 -27.24 1.90
CA GLN A 179 3.23 -26.16 2.53
C GLN A 179 2.28 -26.63 3.64
N ALA A 180 1.97 -27.92 3.73
CA ALA A 180 1.20 -28.44 4.87
C ALA A 180 2.10 -28.69 6.09
N GLN A 181 3.38 -29.00 5.89
CA GLN A 181 4.31 -29.40 6.96
C GLN A 181 5.37 -28.37 7.36
N TRP A 182 5.48 -27.23 6.66
CA TRP A 182 6.51 -26.23 6.95
C TRP A 182 6.53 -25.75 8.41
N GLN A 183 5.38 -25.65 9.08
CA GLN A 183 5.32 -25.22 10.48
C GLN A 183 6.05 -26.21 11.38
N ALA A 184 5.76 -27.51 11.26
CA ALA A 184 6.39 -28.54 12.08
C ALA A 184 7.90 -28.66 11.83
N VAL A 185 8.33 -28.40 10.59
CA VAL A 185 9.74 -28.44 10.19
C VAL A 185 10.52 -27.22 10.67
N MET A 186 9.86 -26.06 10.79
CA MET A 186 10.47 -24.80 11.24
C MET A 186 10.40 -24.61 12.77
N GLU A 187 9.48 -25.31 13.46
CA GLU A 187 9.26 -25.17 14.90
C GLU A 187 10.55 -25.33 15.74
N PRO A 188 11.45 -26.31 15.50
CA PRO A 188 12.70 -26.47 16.27
C PRO A 188 13.67 -25.28 16.15
N MET A 189 13.57 -24.52 15.06
CA MET A 189 14.36 -23.32 14.83
C MET A 189 13.72 -22.08 15.46
N VAL A 190 12.38 -22.01 15.50
CA VAL A 190 11.61 -20.84 15.93
C VAL A 190 11.28 -20.88 17.42
N ASP A 191 11.05 -22.06 18.00
CA ASP A 191 10.70 -22.25 19.40
C ASP A 191 11.71 -21.65 20.38
N PRO A 192 13.03 -21.84 20.20
CA PRO A 192 14.02 -21.22 21.07
C PRO A 192 13.90 -19.70 21.12
N ILE A 193 13.58 -19.06 19.98
CA ILE A 193 13.40 -17.61 19.85
C ILE A 193 12.15 -17.17 20.61
N ARG A 194 11.04 -17.89 20.42
CA ARG A 194 9.77 -17.61 21.11
C ARG A 194 9.94 -17.75 22.63
N ALA A 195 10.64 -18.79 23.09
CA ALA A 195 10.93 -19.01 24.49
C ALA A 195 11.80 -17.89 25.09
N LEU A 196 12.83 -17.42 24.37
CA LEU A 196 13.67 -16.29 24.81
C LEU A 196 12.86 -15.00 24.95
N LEU A 197 11.99 -14.70 23.99
CA LEU A 197 11.16 -13.50 24.01
C LEU A 197 10.15 -13.52 25.17
N LEU A 198 9.51 -14.67 25.42
CA LEU A 198 8.59 -14.83 26.55
C LEU A 198 9.30 -14.69 27.90
N ASP A 199 10.49 -15.26 28.02
CA ASP A 199 11.32 -15.18 29.23
C ASP A 199 11.85 -13.75 29.47
N ALA A 200 12.30 -13.05 28.43
CA ALA A 200 12.73 -11.66 28.52
C ALA A 200 11.56 -10.73 28.90
N ALA A 201 10.37 -10.97 28.36
CA ALA A 201 9.15 -10.23 28.72
C ALA A 201 8.74 -10.47 30.18
N ALA A 202 8.83 -11.71 30.66
CA ALA A 202 8.52 -12.05 32.05
C ALA A 202 9.49 -11.40 33.07
N ARG A 203 10.74 -11.17 32.65
CA ARG A 203 11.77 -10.53 33.49
C ARG A 203 11.85 -9.01 33.33
N GLY A 204 11.11 -8.42 32.39
CA GLY A 204 11.19 -6.99 32.07
C GLY A 204 12.56 -6.57 31.52
N GLU A 205 13.24 -7.46 30.78
CA GLU A 205 14.56 -7.18 30.24
C GLU A 205 14.51 -6.09 29.15
N THR A 206 15.55 -5.25 29.11
CA THR A 206 15.71 -4.22 28.08
C THR A 206 16.21 -4.82 26.77
N ALA A 207 15.99 -4.13 25.65
CA ALA A 207 16.42 -4.58 24.32
C ALA A 207 17.94 -4.90 24.26
N ALA A 208 18.77 -4.12 24.97
CA ALA A 208 20.22 -4.37 25.02
C ALA A 208 20.58 -5.68 25.74
N GLN A 209 19.83 -6.05 26.78
CA GLN A 209 20.02 -7.29 27.52
C GLN A 209 19.54 -8.51 26.71
N LEU A 210 18.45 -8.37 25.96
CA LEU A 210 17.98 -9.38 25.03
C LEU A 210 19.00 -9.65 23.91
N LEU A 211 19.53 -8.59 23.29
CA LEU A 211 20.54 -8.71 22.23
C LEU A 211 21.81 -9.43 22.69
N ALA A 212 22.23 -9.24 23.95
CA ALA A 212 23.38 -9.93 24.51
C ALA A 212 23.20 -11.45 24.65
N ARG A 213 21.95 -11.95 24.69
CA ARG A 213 21.61 -13.38 24.85
C ARG A 213 21.40 -14.10 23.51
N LEU A 214 21.24 -13.37 22.40
CA LEU A 214 21.02 -13.94 21.07
C LEU A 214 22.16 -14.87 20.59
N PRO A 215 23.45 -14.61 20.84
CA PRO A 215 24.52 -15.50 20.39
C PRO A 215 24.45 -16.90 21.02
N GLU A 216 23.98 -17.01 22.26
CA GLU A 216 23.81 -18.30 22.96
C GLU A 216 22.63 -19.12 22.43
N LEU A 217 21.71 -18.46 21.70
CA LEU A 217 20.52 -19.07 21.13
C LEU A 217 20.81 -19.79 19.80
N LEU A 218 21.79 -19.31 19.03
CA LEU A 218 22.22 -19.93 17.77
C LEU A 218 22.64 -21.40 17.94
N ALA A 219 23.26 -21.74 19.08
CA ALA A 219 23.66 -23.12 19.38
C ALA A 219 22.49 -24.06 19.73
N LYS A 220 21.29 -23.51 19.97
CA LYS A 220 20.07 -24.25 20.35
C LYS A 220 19.05 -24.34 19.22
N MET A 221 19.29 -23.62 18.11
CA MET A 221 18.45 -23.68 16.92
C MET A 221 18.85 -24.91 16.11
N ASP A 222 17.92 -25.84 15.94
CA ASP A 222 18.13 -27.03 15.11
C ASP A 222 17.56 -26.80 13.70
N ALA A 223 18.45 -26.82 12.71
CA ALA A 223 18.10 -26.68 11.30
C ALA A 223 18.07 -28.02 10.54
N ASP A 224 18.45 -29.13 11.19
CA ASP A 224 18.53 -30.45 10.57
C ASP A 224 17.17 -30.92 10.01
N PRO A 225 16.03 -30.72 10.71
CA PRO A 225 14.71 -31.11 10.19
C PRO A 225 14.35 -30.40 8.88
N LEU A 226 14.71 -29.11 8.77
CA LEU A 226 14.49 -28.30 7.57
C LEU A 226 15.40 -28.73 6.43
N ALA A 227 16.68 -28.97 6.72
CA ALA A 227 17.63 -29.47 5.74
C ALA A 227 17.19 -30.84 5.20
N GLU A 228 16.66 -31.73 6.04
CA GLU A 228 16.20 -33.04 5.64
C GLU A 228 14.93 -33.00 4.77
N SER A 229 13.93 -32.16 5.11
CA SER A 229 12.72 -31.99 4.28
C SER A 229 13.07 -31.41 2.90
N LEU A 230 13.93 -30.38 2.85
CA LEU A 230 14.37 -29.78 1.58
C LEU A 230 15.21 -30.75 0.74
N ALA A 231 16.04 -31.58 1.37
CA ALA A 231 16.83 -32.59 0.65
C ALA A 231 15.92 -33.67 0.04
N ARG A 232 14.90 -34.14 0.77
CA ARG A 232 13.96 -35.16 0.30
C ARG A 232 13.10 -34.66 -0.86
N THR A 233 12.63 -33.41 -0.79
CA THR A 233 11.81 -32.79 -1.84
C THR A 233 12.60 -32.49 -3.10
N ALA A 234 13.80 -31.92 -2.96
CA ALA A 234 14.69 -31.68 -4.09
C ALA A 234 15.06 -33.01 -4.79
N PHE A 235 15.26 -34.07 -4.01
CA PHE A 235 15.50 -35.41 -4.54
C PHE A 235 14.27 -35.97 -5.28
N ALA A 236 13.08 -35.88 -4.69
CA ALA A 236 11.82 -36.33 -5.30
C ALA A 236 11.50 -35.58 -6.60
N ALA A 237 11.65 -34.25 -6.60
CA ALA A 237 11.45 -33.41 -7.78
C ALA A 237 12.44 -33.77 -8.91
N ARG A 238 13.71 -34.02 -8.56
CA ARG A 238 14.74 -34.42 -9.54
C ARG A 238 14.47 -35.81 -10.12
N LEU A 239 14.01 -36.75 -9.30
CA LEU A 239 13.66 -38.10 -9.75
C LEU A 239 12.41 -38.08 -10.64
N GLY A 240 11.40 -37.29 -10.28
CA GLY A 240 10.19 -37.09 -11.10
C GLY A 240 10.52 -36.50 -12.47
N ALA A 241 11.40 -35.49 -12.51
CA ALA A 241 11.89 -34.91 -13.76
C ALA A 241 12.67 -35.92 -14.63
N GLN A 242 13.50 -36.78 -14.02
CA GLN A 242 14.24 -37.81 -14.74
C GLN A 242 13.37 -38.99 -15.22
N ALA A 243 12.27 -39.28 -14.51
CA ALA A 243 11.31 -40.31 -14.87
C ALA A 243 10.30 -39.86 -15.95
N GLY A 244 10.39 -38.61 -16.42
CA GLY A 244 9.51 -38.08 -17.46
C GLY A 244 8.09 -37.81 -16.98
N ILE A 245 7.90 -37.54 -15.68
CA ILE A 245 6.63 -37.01 -15.17
C ILE A 245 6.55 -35.56 -15.67
N GLU A 246 5.93 -35.36 -16.83
CA GLU A 246 5.68 -34.04 -17.38
C GLU A 246 4.62 -33.31 -16.55
N ASN A 247 4.83 -32.01 -16.32
CA ASN A 247 3.85 -31.09 -15.77
C ASN A 247 2.67 -31.03 -16.76
N ALA A 248 1.62 -31.82 -16.49
CA ALA A 248 0.40 -31.88 -17.30
C ALA A 248 -0.54 -30.73 -16.95
#